data_AF-A0A382NTY3-F1
#
_entry.id   AF-A0A382NTY3-F1
#
_cell.length_a   1.000
_cell.length_b   1.000
_cell.length_c   1.000
_cell.angle_alpha   90.00
_cell.angle_beta   90.00
_cell.angle_gamma   90.00
#
_symmetry.space_group_name_H-M   'P 1'
#
loop_
_entity.id
_entity.type
_entity.pdbx_description
1 polymer ?
#
loop_
_entity_poly.entity_id
_entity_poly.type
_entity_poly.pdbx_seq_one_letter_code
_entity_poly.pdbx_strand_id
1 'polypeptide(L)'
;MKICIYGAGAIGSYLGARLADGDSNVRLVARGPHLEAMRSSGLTLQEDGETRVVDVDCTSDPAEMDIQDFVILTLKTHSIAPAVDQIVPLLGPDTAIVTAQNGIPWWYFYGLPGPWKNHHLEAADPCGRIWNALGPERAIGSIVYPSCEIVAP
;
A
#
# COMPACT_ATOMS: atom_id res chain seq x y z
N MET A 1 4.20 -15.85 -3.54
CA MET A 1 3.24 -14.99 -2.80
C MET A 1 2.90 -13.79 -3.67
N LYS A 2 1.63 -13.39 -3.74
CA LYS A 2 1.14 -12.23 -4.50
C LYS A 2 1.07 -11.00 -3.58
N ILE A 3 1.85 -9.98 -3.88
CA ILE A 3 1.93 -8.75 -3.08
C ILE A 3 1.56 -7.56 -3.97
N CYS A 4 0.52 -6.84 -3.57
CA CYS A 4 0.20 -5.55 -4.18
C CYS A 4 0.74 -4.41 -3.32
N ILE A 5 1.52 -3.52 -3.94
CA ILE A 5 1.82 -2.21 -3.35
C ILE A 5 0.77 -1.21 -3.84
N TYR A 6 -0.18 -0.84 -2.99
CA TYR A 6 -1.21 0.11 -3.34
C TYR A 6 -0.75 1.55 -3.05
N GLY A 7 -0.24 2.21 -4.09
CA GLY A 7 0.30 3.56 -4.02
C GLY A 7 1.81 3.61 -4.16
N ALA A 8 2.31 3.43 -5.38
CA ALA A 8 3.73 3.62 -5.72
C ALA A 8 4.12 5.11 -5.73
N GLY A 9 4.05 5.75 -4.57
CA GLY A 9 4.78 6.98 -4.27
C GLY A 9 6.17 6.63 -3.71
N ALA A 10 6.85 7.57 -3.06
CA ALA A 10 8.22 7.35 -2.58
C ALA A 10 8.40 6.07 -1.72
N ILE A 11 7.56 5.87 -0.70
CA ILE A 11 7.61 4.65 0.15
C ILE A 11 7.17 3.41 -0.61
N GLY A 12 6.10 3.50 -1.42
CA GLY A 12 5.59 2.36 -2.18
C GLY A 12 6.59 1.85 -3.21
N SER A 13 7.21 2.76 -3.96
CA SER A 13 8.25 2.42 -4.93
C SER A 13 9.48 1.83 -4.22
N TYR A 14 9.91 2.40 -3.10
CA TYR A 14 10.99 1.82 -2.29
C TYR A 14 10.70 0.37 -1.87
N LEU A 15 9.53 0.12 -1.26
CA LEU A 15 9.13 -1.22 -0.83
C LEU A 15 8.97 -2.17 -2.01
N GLY A 16 8.36 -1.71 -3.11
CA GLY A 16 8.20 -2.48 -4.33
C GLY A 16 9.54 -2.92 -4.91
N ALA A 17 10.50 -2.00 -5.03
CA ALA A 17 11.85 -2.29 -5.51
C ALA A 17 12.58 -3.31 -4.61
N ARG A 18 12.50 -3.17 -3.29
CA ARG A 18 13.14 -4.09 -2.34
C ARG A 18 12.48 -5.46 -2.29
N LEU A 19 11.15 -5.53 -2.43
CA LEU A 19 10.43 -6.80 -2.43
C LEU A 19 10.57 -7.56 -3.75
N ALA A 20 10.77 -6.85 -4.87
CA ALA A 20 11.04 -7.44 -6.17
C ALA A 20 12.39 -8.20 -6.24
N ASP A 21 13.31 -7.96 -5.30
CA ASP A 21 14.55 -8.76 -5.18
C ASP A 21 14.31 -10.19 -4.66
N GLY A 22 13.14 -10.44 -4.06
CA GLY A 22 12.78 -11.75 -3.53
C GLY A 22 11.91 -12.56 -4.49
N ASP A 23 11.53 -13.77 -4.06
CA ASP A 23 10.71 -14.69 -4.86
C ASP A 23 9.19 -14.37 -4.85
N SER A 24 8.82 -13.14 -4.49
CA SER A 24 7.41 -12.72 -4.44
C SER A 24 6.98 -12.13 -5.77
N ASN A 25 5.74 -12.40 -6.17
CA ASN A 25 5.11 -11.71 -7.30
C ASN A 25 4.60 -10.36 -6.80
N VAL A 26 5.43 -9.32 -6.99
CA VAL A 26 5.16 -7.96 -6.52
C VAL A 26 4.62 -7.13 -7.68
N ARG A 27 3.46 -6.51 -7.48
CA ARG A 27 2.83 -5.62 -8.46
C ARG A 27 2.44 -4.29 -7.82
N LEU A 28 2.77 -3.20 -8.50
CA LEU A 28 2.63 -1.84 -7.99
C LEU A 28 1.43 -1.14 -8.62
N VAL A 29 0.58 -0.52 -7.79
CA VAL A 29 -0.48 0.38 -8.27
C VAL A 29 0.05 1.81 -8.25
N ALA A 30 0.18 2.41 -9.44
CA ALA A 30 0.71 3.74 -9.66
C ALA A 30 -0.14 4.51 -10.68
N ARG A 31 0.04 5.82 -10.81
CA ARG A 31 -0.67 6.63 -11.82
C ARG A 31 0.21 7.76 -12.36
N GLY A 32 -0.17 8.27 -13.52
CA GLY A 32 0.44 9.46 -14.09
C GLY A 32 1.89 9.24 -14.55
N PRO A 33 2.73 10.29 -14.56
CA PRO A 33 4.07 10.22 -15.15
C PRO A 33 4.97 9.13 -14.57
N HIS A 34 4.88 8.87 -13.26
CA HIS A 34 5.72 7.86 -12.61
C HIS A 34 5.34 6.42 -13.03
N LEU A 35 4.06 6.14 -13.30
CA LEU A 35 3.65 4.86 -13.88
C LEU A 35 4.25 4.65 -15.27
N GLU A 36 4.16 5.67 -16.13
CA GLU A 36 4.67 5.58 -17.50
C GLU A 36 6.19 5.43 -17.54
N ALA A 37 6.90 6.11 -16.64
CA ALA A 37 8.34 5.95 -16.47
C ALA A 37 8.70 4.54 -15.99
N MET A 38 8.02 4.01 -14.96
CA MET A 38 8.25 2.63 -14.51
C MET A 38 8.00 1.60 -15.61
N ARG A 39 6.93 1.75 -16.39
CA ARG A 39 6.62 0.86 -17.53
C ARG A 39 7.65 0.92 -18.65
N SER A 40 8.21 2.09 -18.92
CA SER A 40 9.14 2.28 -20.05
C SER A 40 10.58 1.95 -19.70
N SER A 41 11.01 2.24 -18.48
CA SER A 41 12.43 2.25 -18.10
C SER A 41 12.73 1.47 -16.82
N GLY A 42 11.73 0.84 -16.21
CA GLY A 42 11.84 0.24 -14.89
C GLY A 42 11.85 1.27 -13.76
N LEU A 43 11.90 0.80 -12.52
CA LEU A 43 11.96 1.63 -11.33
C LEU A 43 13.42 1.82 -10.90
N THR A 44 13.91 3.06 -10.94
CA THR A 44 15.26 3.38 -10.44
C THR A 44 15.25 3.56 -8.93
N LEU A 45 16.04 2.76 -8.21
CA LEU A 45 16.29 2.89 -6.78
C LEU A 45 17.69 3.47 -6.55
N GLN A 46 17.75 4.55 -5.77
CA GLN A 46 18.98 5.14 -5.25
C GLN A 46 19.01 4.97 -3.72
N GLU A 47 19.96 4.19 -3.20
CA GLU A 47 20.06 3.85 -1.78
C GLU A 47 21.55 3.67 -1.42
N ASP A 48 21.99 4.23 -0.30
CA ASP A 48 23.37 4.09 0.22
C ASP A 48 24.50 4.43 -0.78
N GLY A 49 24.22 5.37 -1.70
CA GLY A 49 25.17 5.79 -2.74
C GLY A 49 25.20 4.88 -3.97
N GLU A 50 24.41 3.81 -3.98
CA GLU A 50 24.23 2.93 -5.13
C GLU A 50 22.99 3.31 -5.94
N THR A 51 23.01 3.03 -7.24
CA THR A 51 21.88 3.23 -8.14
C THR A 51 21.67 1.98 -8.96
N ARG A 52 20.43 1.49 -8.99
CA ARG A 52 20.04 0.35 -9.81
C ARG A 52 18.64 0.52 -10.38
N VAL A 53 18.39 -0.14 -11.50
CA VAL A 53 17.06 -0.21 -12.13
C VAL A 53 16.46 -1.57 -11.80
N VAL A 54 15.24 -1.56 -11.27
CA VAL A 54 14.47 -2.75 -10.92
C VAL A 54 13.32 -2.89 -11.89
N ASP A 55 13.20 -4.06 -12.51
CA ASP A 55 12.03 -4.38 -13.32
C ASP A 55 10.85 -4.66 -12.38
N VAL A 56 9.75 -3.92 -12.56
CA VAL A 56 8.57 -3.99 -11.68
C VAL A 56 7.30 -4.07 -12.52
N ASP A 57 6.43 -5.02 -12.18
CA ASP A 57 5.08 -5.04 -12.75
C ASP A 57 4.26 -3.91 -12.11
N CYS A 58 3.62 -3.09 -12.94
CA CYS A 58 2.83 -1.96 -12.47
C CYS A 58 1.59 -1.67 -13.33
N THR A 59 0.53 -1.25 -12.65
CA THR A 59 -0.75 -0.89 -13.28
C THR A 59 -1.37 0.34 -12.62
N SER A 60 -2.26 1.01 -13.36
CA SER A 60 -3.17 2.03 -12.81
C SER A 60 -4.50 1.46 -12.37
N ASP A 61 -4.83 0.24 -12.79
CA ASP A 61 -6.12 -0.39 -12.56
C ASP A 61 -5.96 -1.69 -11.74
N PRO A 62 -6.28 -1.65 -10.44
CA PRO A 62 -6.28 -2.84 -9.59
C PRO A 62 -7.17 -3.97 -10.10
N ALA A 63 -8.18 -3.70 -10.92
CA ALA A 63 -9.05 -4.74 -11.48
C ALA A 63 -8.34 -5.64 -12.51
N GLU A 64 -7.17 -5.24 -13.02
CA GLU A 64 -6.30 -6.08 -13.86
C GLU A 64 -5.49 -7.11 -13.04
N MET A 65 -5.65 -7.12 -11.71
CA MET A 65 -4.92 -7.98 -10.79
C MET A 65 -5.85 -9.06 -10.22
N ASP A 66 -5.28 -10.23 -9.92
CA ASP A 66 -5.97 -11.23 -9.13
C ASP A 66 -6.12 -10.80 -7.66
N ILE A 67 -6.84 -11.61 -6.88
CA ILE A 67 -6.77 -11.57 -5.42
C ILE A 67 -5.31 -11.69 -4.95
N GLN A 68 -4.94 -10.87 -3.97
CA GLN A 68 -3.59 -10.76 -3.42
C GLN A 68 -3.48 -11.47 -2.07
N ASP A 69 -2.30 -11.98 -1.74
CA ASP A 69 -2.03 -12.49 -0.39
C ASP A 69 -1.85 -11.30 0.57
N PHE A 70 -1.14 -10.26 0.10
CA PHE A 70 -0.90 -9.03 0.84
C PHE A 70 -1.20 -7.80 -0.01
N VAL A 71 -1.91 -6.83 0.58
CA VAL A 71 -2.03 -5.48 0.04
C VAL A 71 -1.34 -4.51 0.99
N ILE A 72 -0.24 -3.89 0.55
CA ILE A 72 0.51 -2.91 1.32
C ILE A 72 -0.01 -1.51 0.95
N LEU A 73 -0.68 -0.85 1.88
CA LEU A 73 -1.20 0.50 1.70
C LEU A 73 -0.11 1.53 2.03
N THR A 74 0.35 2.23 1.00
CA THR A 74 1.38 3.29 1.09
C THR A 74 0.83 4.67 0.73
N LEU A 75 -0.49 4.79 0.60
CA LEU A 75 -1.18 6.06 0.43
C LEU A 75 -1.15 6.90 1.71
N LYS A 76 -1.31 8.22 1.56
CA LYS A 76 -1.65 9.09 2.70
C LYS A 76 -3.03 8.69 3.25
N THR A 77 -3.22 8.82 4.57
CA THR A 77 -4.45 8.38 5.27
C THR A 77 -5.73 8.88 4.60
N HIS A 78 -5.80 10.18 4.28
CA HIS A 78 -6.97 10.79 3.63
C HIS A 78 -7.23 10.30 2.20
N SER A 79 -6.29 9.59 1.59
CA SER A 79 -6.42 9.03 0.24
C SER A 79 -6.92 7.59 0.23
N ILE A 80 -7.02 6.90 1.38
CA ILE A 80 -7.56 5.53 1.41
C ILE A 80 -9.07 5.54 1.21
N ALA A 81 -9.82 6.35 1.98
CA ALA A 81 -11.29 6.36 1.91
C ALA A 81 -11.85 6.63 0.49
N PRO A 82 -11.23 7.48 -0.36
CA PRO A 82 -11.62 7.60 -1.76
C PRO A 82 -11.21 6.40 -2.65
N ALA A 83 -10.22 5.61 -2.24
CA ALA A 83 -9.66 4.51 -3.02
C ALA A 83 -10.24 3.13 -2.70
N VAL A 84 -11.08 2.99 -1.65
CA VAL A 84 -11.51 1.67 -1.15
C VAL A 84 -12.19 0.81 -2.20
N ASP A 85 -13.04 1.39 -3.05
CA ASP A 85 -13.77 0.65 -4.09
C ASP A 85 -12.82 0.01 -5.12
N GLN A 86 -11.62 0.57 -5.28
CA GLN A 86 -10.57 0.02 -6.14
C GLN A 86 -9.66 -0.96 -5.41
N ILE A 87 -9.60 -0.91 -4.07
CA ILE A 87 -8.82 -1.86 -3.26
C ILE A 87 -9.60 -3.16 -3.05
N VAL A 88 -10.92 -3.09 -2.84
CA VAL A 88 -11.79 -4.24 -2.55
C VAL A 88 -11.61 -5.42 -3.53
N PRO A 89 -11.49 -5.22 -4.86
CA PRO A 89 -11.28 -6.32 -5.80
C PRO A 89 -10.01 -7.15 -5.55
N LEU A 90 -9.02 -6.59 -4.86
CA LEU A 90 -7.76 -7.27 -4.53
C LEU A 90 -7.90 -8.23 -3.33
N LEU A 91 -9.02 -8.19 -2.61
CA LEU A 91 -9.18 -8.86 -1.32
C LEU A 91 -9.93 -10.18 -1.45
N GLY A 92 -9.28 -11.26 -1.02
CA GLY A 92 -9.87 -12.57 -0.76
C GLY A 92 -10.09 -12.82 0.73
N PRO A 93 -10.58 -14.00 1.13
CA PRO A 93 -10.81 -14.34 2.53
C PRO A 93 -9.53 -14.22 3.37
N ASP A 94 -8.39 -14.64 2.83
CA ASP A 94 -7.11 -14.72 3.55
C ASP A 94 -6.18 -13.52 3.32
N THR A 95 -6.61 -12.53 2.53
CA THR A 95 -5.79 -11.35 2.24
C THR A 95 -5.54 -10.52 3.49
N ALA A 96 -4.26 -10.23 3.75
CA ALA A 96 -3.85 -9.32 4.79
C ALA A 96 -3.53 -7.92 4.23
N ILE A 97 -3.73 -6.89 5.04
CA ILE A 97 -3.51 -5.50 4.68
C ILE A 97 -2.43 -4.91 5.56
N VAL A 98 -1.26 -4.62 4.99
CA VAL A 98 -0.17 -3.96 5.73
C VAL A 98 -0.34 -2.45 5.60
N THR A 99 -0.52 -1.74 6.72
CA THR A 99 -0.66 -0.27 6.69
C THR A 99 0.69 0.39 6.93
N ALA A 100 1.35 0.79 5.85
CA ALA A 100 2.62 1.51 5.84
C ALA A 100 2.35 3.03 5.86
N GLN A 101 1.73 3.49 6.95
CA GLN A 101 1.25 4.86 7.10
C GLN A 101 1.70 5.47 8.42
N ASN A 102 1.97 6.77 8.40
CA ASN A 102 2.27 7.54 9.60
C ASN A 102 0.97 8.00 10.28
N GLY A 103 1.05 8.21 11.60
CA GLY A 103 -0.07 8.69 12.42
C GLY A 103 -0.85 7.55 13.08
N ILE A 104 -2.08 7.84 13.53
CA ILE A 104 -2.97 6.83 14.10
C ILE A 104 -3.72 6.13 12.95
N PRO A 105 -3.53 4.82 12.74
CA PRO A 105 -4.20 4.11 11.66
C PRO A 105 -5.69 3.93 11.92
N TRP A 106 -6.48 3.78 10.85
CA TRP A 106 -7.94 3.63 10.91
C TRP A 106 -8.40 2.39 11.72
N TRP A 107 -7.59 1.34 11.77
CA TRP A 107 -7.87 0.09 12.51
C TRP A 107 -7.35 0.10 13.95
N TYR A 108 -6.71 1.17 14.43
CA TYR A 108 -5.92 1.18 15.68
C TYR A 108 -6.65 0.62 16.91
N PHE A 109 -7.96 0.89 17.01
CA PHE A 109 -8.77 0.49 18.16
C PHE A 109 -9.43 -0.89 18.01
N TYR A 110 -9.24 -1.57 16.87
CA TYR A 110 -9.78 -2.89 16.65
C TYR A 110 -9.20 -3.90 17.63
N GLY A 111 -10.08 -4.59 18.36
CA GLY A 111 -9.67 -5.60 19.36
C GLY A 111 -8.99 -5.03 20.61
N LEU A 112 -8.79 -3.71 20.71
CA LEU A 112 -8.14 -3.08 21.85
C LEU A 112 -9.00 -3.25 23.12
N PRO A 113 -8.46 -3.73 24.26
CA PRO A 113 -9.22 -3.80 25.49
C PRO A 113 -9.50 -2.40 26.05
N GLY A 114 -10.64 -2.25 26.73
CA GLY A 114 -11.03 -1.00 27.41
C GLY A 114 -12.15 -0.23 26.70
N PRO A 115 -12.38 1.05 27.09
CA PRO A 115 -13.55 1.82 26.66
C PRO A 115 -13.54 2.18 25.17
N TRP A 116 -12.38 2.10 24.52
CA TRP A 116 -12.21 2.42 23.10
C TRP A 116 -12.22 1.18 22.21
N LYS A 117 -12.64 0.01 22.72
CA LYS A 117 -12.68 -1.22 21.92
C LYS A 117 -13.50 -1.01 20.65
N ASN A 118 -12.89 -1.30 19.50
CA ASN A 118 -13.49 -1.15 18.17
C ASN A 118 -13.98 0.28 17.88
N HIS A 119 -13.39 1.29 18.53
CA HIS A 119 -13.73 2.67 18.28
C HIS A 119 -13.25 3.11 16.90
N HIS A 120 -14.13 3.78 16.17
CA HIS A 120 -13.87 4.24 14.83
C HIS A 120 -13.47 5.73 14.83
N LEU A 121 -12.37 6.08 14.15
CA LEU A 121 -11.81 7.43 14.11
C LEU A 121 -12.24 8.21 12.86
N GLU A 122 -13.18 9.14 13.02
CA GLU A 122 -13.69 9.98 11.93
C GLU A 122 -12.60 10.75 11.16
N ALA A 123 -11.55 11.19 11.85
CA ALA A 123 -10.45 11.93 11.24
C ALA A 123 -9.57 11.06 10.31
N ALA A 124 -9.50 9.76 10.57
CA ALA A 124 -8.70 8.82 9.78
C ALA A 124 -9.54 8.06 8.75
N ASP A 125 -10.82 7.85 9.04
CA ASP A 125 -11.75 7.10 8.21
C ASP A 125 -13.15 7.76 8.24
N PRO A 126 -13.42 8.81 7.45
CA PRO A 126 -14.72 9.47 7.49
C PRO A 126 -15.88 8.49 7.25
N CYS A 127 -16.89 8.54 8.11
CA CYS A 127 -18.06 7.66 8.09
C CYS A 127 -17.78 6.14 8.23
N GLY A 128 -16.58 5.72 8.65
CA GLY A 128 -16.25 4.28 8.79
C GLY A 128 -16.12 3.55 7.46
N ARG A 129 -15.84 4.29 6.38
CA ARG A 129 -15.84 3.76 5.02
C ARG A 129 -14.74 2.70 4.82
N ILE A 130 -13.54 2.94 5.31
CA ILE A 130 -12.41 2.03 5.24
C ILE A 130 -12.69 0.80 6.12
N TRP A 131 -13.13 1.02 7.35
CA TRP A 131 -13.45 -0.04 8.30
C TRP A 131 -14.47 -1.04 7.74
N ASN A 132 -15.57 -0.53 7.20
CA ASN A 132 -16.66 -1.35 6.68
C ASN A 132 -16.31 -2.10 5.38
N ALA A 133 -15.45 -1.51 4.54
CA ALA A 133 -15.12 -2.09 3.23
C ALA A 133 -13.88 -3.00 3.27
N LEU A 134 -12.86 -2.66 4.05
CA LEU A 134 -11.61 -3.42 4.12
C LEU A 134 -11.61 -4.47 5.24
N GLY A 135 -12.34 -4.24 6.34
CA GLY A 135 -12.30 -5.11 7.51
C GLY A 135 -11.03 -4.89 8.35
N PRO A 136 -11.13 -4.35 9.57
CA PRO A 136 -9.95 -4.10 10.42
C PRO A 136 -9.22 -5.39 10.84
N GLU A 137 -9.88 -6.55 10.81
CA GLU A 137 -9.30 -7.86 11.11
C GLU A 137 -8.17 -8.27 10.14
N ARG A 138 -8.13 -7.67 8.95
CA ARG A 138 -7.07 -7.90 7.95
C ARG A 138 -5.81 -7.12 8.25
N ALA A 139 -5.88 -6.13 9.13
CA ALA A 139 -4.82 -5.16 9.28
C ALA A 139 -3.59 -5.76 9.99
N ILE A 140 -2.44 -5.56 9.39
CA ILE A 140 -1.12 -5.78 9.98
C ILE A 140 -0.50 -4.41 10.23
N GLY A 141 -0.21 -4.14 11.50
CA GLY A 141 0.48 -2.93 11.91
C GLY A 141 1.93 -2.90 11.43
N SER A 142 2.37 -1.73 10.96
CA SER A 142 3.75 -1.53 10.54
C SER A 142 4.24 -0.12 10.93
N ILE A 143 5.55 0.03 11.04
CA ILE A 143 6.23 1.31 11.24
C ILE A 143 7.16 1.50 10.06
N VAL A 144 7.01 2.62 9.35
CA VAL A 144 7.87 2.98 8.22
C VAL A 144 8.98 3.88 8.75
N TYR A 145 10.19 3.34 8.83
CA TYR A 145 11.40 4.08 9.23
C TYR A 145 12.11 4.84 8.07
N PRO A 146 12.18 4.33 6.83
CA PRO A 146 12.95 5.00 5.79
C PRO A 146 12.31 6.33 5.39
N SER A 147 13.16 7.30 5.03
CA SER A 147 12.76 8.52 4.36
C SER A 147 13.08 8.37 2.87
N CYS A 148 12.06 8.54 2.03
CA CYS A 148 12.20 8.39 0.58
C CYS A 148 11.59 9.61 -0.12
N GLU A 149 12.12 9.94 -1.29
CA GLU A 149 11.55 10.93 -2.20
C GLU A 149 11.54 10.40 -3.64
N ILE A 150 10.71 11.00 -4.49
CA ILE A 150 10.75 10.77 -5.94
C ILE A 150 11.51 11.94 -6.56
N VAL A 151 12.72 11.67 -7.04
CA VAL A 151 13.60 12.69 -7.64
C VAL A 151 13.24 13.02 -9.09
N ALA A 152 12.67 12.05 -9.81
CA ALA A 152 12.19 12.19 -11.18
C ALA A 152 11.08 11.14 -11.43
N PRO A 153 10.14 11.40 -12.37
CA PRO A 153 9.20 10.40 -12.86
C PRO A 153 9.92 9.14 -13.35
#